data_AF-A0A1B6F713-F1
#
_entry.id   AF-A0A1B6F713-F1
#
_cell.length_a   1.000
_cell.length_b   1.000
_cell.length_c   1.000
_cell.angle_alpha   90.00
_cell.angle_beta   90.00
_cell.angle_gamma   90.00
#
_symmetry.space_group_name_H-M   'P 1'
#
loop_
_entity.id
_entity.type
_entity.pdbx_description
1 polymer ?
#
loop_
_entity_poly.entity_id
_entity_poly.type
_entity_poly.pdbx_seq_one_letter_code
_entity_poly.pdbx_strand_id
1 'polypeptide(L)'
;AMAFFALTEYQKMGQYVFEETFNLRFAVPFEQHNSTLSSMTLAKLRPDQIDTIKRLNALDIELYEFAQELMNKRFEKLRSRDAQFVERFAHLGELPGRGAVEFNWDQEVDETTQHHDT
;
A
#
# COMPACT_ATOMS: atom_id res chain seq x y z
N ALA A 1 18.65 -7.69 -5.77
CA ALA A 1 17.90 -6.43 -5.50
C ALA A 1 16.42 -6.71 -5.68
N MET A 2 15.54 -6.16 -4.83
CA MET A 2 14.08 -6.33 -4.97
C MET A 2 13.54 -5.48 -6.12
N ALA A 3 12.72 -6.08 -6.97
CA ALA A 3 12.11 -5.42 -8.12
C ALA A 3 11.08 -4.33 -7.70
N PHE A 4 10.28 -4.62 -6.67
CA PHE A 4 9.24 -3.73 -6.16
C PHE A 4 9.01 -3.93 -4.66
N PHE A 5 8.57 -2.88 -3.98
CA PHE A 5 8.00 -2.88 -2.63
C PHE A 5 7.05 -1.68 -2.53
N ALA A 6 6.15 -1.68 -1.55
CA ALA A 6 5.22 -0.59 -1.30
C ALA A 6 5.11 -0.30 0.20
N LEU A 7 4.50 0.84 0.53
CA LEU A 7 4.20 1.25 1.89
C LEU A 7 2.69 1.27 2.09
N THR A 8 2.23 0.70 3.20
CA THR A 8 0.79 0.55 3.50
C THR A 8 0.06 1.88 3.63
N GLU A 9 0.79 2.94 3.97
CA GLU A 9 0.28 4.32 4.09
C GLU A 9 0.09 5.01 2.74
N TYR A 10 0.63 4.44 1.65
CA TYR A 10 0.66 5.05 0.32
C TYR A 10 0.18 4.07 -0.77
N GLN A 11 -1.02 3.53 -0.61
CA GLN A 11 -1.59 2.49 -1.49
C GLN A 11 -1.64 2.89 -2.96
N LYS A 12 -2.18 4.08 -3.27
CA LYS A 12 -2.24 4.60 -4.66
C LYS A 12 -0.85 4.79 -5.28
N MET A 13 0.12 5.26 -4.50
CA MET A 13 1.50 5.38 -4.97
C MET A 13 2.10 4.00 -5.25
N GLY A 14 1.87 3.04 -4.37
CA GLY A 14 2.24 1.63 -4.54
C GLY A 14 1.68 1.04 -5.83
N GLN A 15 0.38 1.22 -6.08
CA GLN A 15 -0.29 0.77 -7.30
C GLN A 15 0.38 1.35 -8.55
N TYR A 16 0.54 2.68 -8.62
CA TYR A 16 1.17 3.34 -9.77
C TYR A 16 2.59 2.82 -10.03
N VAL A 17 3.43 2.77 -8.99
CA VAL A 17 4.82 2.31 -9.14
C VAL A 17 4.88 0.85 -9.58
N PHE A 18 3.99 -0.02 -9.09
CA PHE A 18 3.92 -1.41 -9.52
C PHE A 18 3.57 -1.51 -11.01
N GLU A 19 2.48 -0.85 -11.39
CA GLU A 19 1.96 -0.89 -12.75
C GLU A 19 2.98 -0.39 -13.77
N GLU A 20 3.70 0.71 -13.47
CA GLU A 20 4.75 1.22 -14.34
C GLU A 20 6.02 0.37 -14.34
N THR A 21 6.34 -0.28 -13.22
CA THR A 21 7.53 -1.15 -13.13
C THR A 21 7.36 -2.41 -13.98
N PHE A 22 6.15 -2.99 -14.00
CA PHE A 22 5.88 -4.26 -14.68
C PHE A 22 5.09 -4.11 -15.99
N ASN A 23 4.66 -2.89 -16.33
CA ASN A 23 3.77 -2.61 -17.45
C ASN A 23 2.47 -3.45 -17.40
N LEU A 24 1.87 -3.50 -16.20
CA LEU A 24 0.60 -4.17 -15.92
C LEU A 24 -0.43 -3.15 -15.43
N ARG A 25 -1.71 -3.53 -15.39
CA ARG A 25 -2.78 -2.73 -14.78
C ARG A 25 -3.61 -3.59 -13.86
N PHE A 26 -3.90 -3.09 -12.67
CA PHE A 26 -4.87 -3.75 -11.81
C PHE A 26 -6.28 -3.51 -12.35
N ALA A 27 -7.16 -4.50 -12.20
CA ALA A 27 -8.57 -4.38 -12.58
C ALA A 27 -9.40 -3.66 -11.51
N VAL A 28 -8.86 -3.56 -10.29
CA VAL A 28 -9.48 -2.95 -9.12
C VAL A 28 -8.47 -1.96 -8.53
N PRO A 29 -8.85 -0.69 -8.28
CA PRO A 29 -7.96 0.27 -7.65
C PRO A 29 -7.67 -0.10 -6.20
N PHE A 30 -6.49 0.28 -5.72
CA PHE A 30 -6.17 0.11 -4.31
C PHE A 30 -6.90 1.17 -3.48
N GLU A 31 -7.48 0.74 -2.36
CA GLU A 31 -8.14 1.60 -1.40
C GLU A 31 -7.23 1.93 -0.22
N GLN A 32 -7.19 3.20 0.16
CA GLN A 32 -6.43 3.65 1.33
C GLN A 32 -7.30 3.55 2.59
N HIS A 33 -7.09 2.52 3.40
CA HIS A 33 -7.73 2.39 4.70
C HIS A 33 -6.82 2.88 5.83
N ASN A 34 -7.06 4.11 6.29
CA ASN A 34 -6.27 4.71 7.40
C ASN A 34 -6.81 4.34 8.79
N SER A 35 -8.04 3.82 8.86
CA SER A 35 -8.61 3.25 10.09
C SER A 35 -8.21 1.78 10.18
N THR A 36 -7.07 1.52 10.83
CA THR A 36 -6.55 0.17 11.03
C THR A 36 -6.69 -0.24 12.48
N LEU A 37 -6.68 -1.54 12.76
CA LEU A 37 -6.60 -2.05 14.13
C LEU A 37 -5.39 -1.46 14.86
N SER A 38 -4.29 -1.24 14.14
CA SER A 38 -3.08 -0.60 14.66
C SER A 38 -3.33 0.86 15.06
N SER A 39 -4.02 1.66 14.25
CA SER A 39 -4.33 3.06 14.61
C SER A 39 -5.31 3.16 15.79
N MET A 40 -6.29 2.25 15.87
CA MET A 40 -7.17 2.13 17.04
C MET A 40 -6.43 1.69 18.32
N THR A 41 -5.44 0.81 18.18
CA THR A 41 -4.63 0.33 19.30
C THR A 41 -3.68 1.40 19.78
N LEU A 42 -3.06 2.15 18.86
CA LEU A 42 -2.14 3.24 19.19
C LEU A 42 -2.81 4.30 20.07
N ALA A 43 -4.08 4.63 19.81
CA ALA A 43 -4.85 5.57 20.64
C ALA A 43 -5.07 5.10 22.09
N LYS A 44 -4.90 3.81 22.37
CA LYS A 44 -5.07 3.20 23.70
C LYS A 44 -3.74 3.00 24.44
N LEU A 45 -2.60 3.20 23.76
CA LEU A 45 -1.29 3.02 24.35
C LEU A 45 -0.85 4.26 25.12
N ARG A 46 -0.21 4.05 26.27
CA ARG A 46 0.42 5.14 27.00
C ARG A 46 1.75 5.56 26.35
N PRO A 47 2.22 6.79 26.56
CA PRO A 47 3.50 7.27 26.01
C PRO A 47 4.69 6.36 26.33
N ASP A 48 4.79 5.82 27.56
CA ASP A 48 5.87 4.90 27.98
C ASP A 48 5.90 3.60 27.17
N GLN A 49 4.72 3.11 26.76
CA GLN A 49 4.60 1.92 25.93
C GLN A 49 5.02 2.20 24.50
N ILE A 50 4.67 3.38 23.96
CA ILE A 50 5.08 3.80 22.61
C ILE A 50 6.61 3.93 22.54
N ASP A 51 7.24 4.54 23.55
CA ASP A 51 8.70 4.68 23.60
C ASP A 51 9.39 3.32 23.71
N THR A 52 8.81 2.39 24.47
CA THR A 52 9.31 1.02 24.54
C THR A 52 9.22 0.31 23.18
N ILE A 53 8.09 0.43 22.48
CA ILE A 53 7.91 -0.14 21.14
C ILE A 53 8.94 0.45 20.17
N LYS A 54 9.12 1.78 20.15
CA LYS A 54 10.09 2.45 19.29
C LYS A 54 11.51 1.98 19.57
N ARG A 55 11.91 1.91 20.84
CA ARG A 55 13.26 1.46 21.24
C ARG A 55 13.52 0.02 20.81
N LEU A 56 12.53 -0.86 20.92
CA LEU A 56 12.66 -2.26 20.50
C LEU A 56 12.72 -2.42 18.98
N ASN A 57 12.12 -1.49 18.22
CA ASN A 57 12.03 -1.51 16.76
C ASN A 57 12.89 -0.41 16.11
N ALA A 58 14.00 -0.01 16.74
CA ALA A 58 14.83 1.10 16.24
C ALA A 58 15.36 0.83 14.82
N LEU A 59 15.77 -0.41 14.54
CA LEU A 59 16.24 -0.81 13.21
C LEU A 59 15.11 -0.80 12.17
N ASP A 60 13.91 -1.23 12.54
CA ASP A 60 12.74 -1.18 11.67
C ASP A 60 12.34 0.26 11.34
N ILE A 61 12.49 1.19 12.28
CA ILE A 61 12.29 2.62 12.04
C ILE A 61 13.31 3.13 11.00
N GLU A 62 14.60 2.82 11.17
CA GLU A 62 15.65 3.20 10.20
C GLU A 62 15.38 2.59 8.81
N LEU A 63 14.97 1.31 8.77
CA LEU A 63 14.62 0.63 7.53
C LEU A 63 13.39 1.27 6.87
N TYR A 64 12.39 1.64 7.66
CA TYR A 64 11.18 2.29 7.17
C TYR A 64 11.49 3.66 6.57
N GLU A 65 12.29 4.48 7.25
CA GLU A 65 12.72 5.79 6.75
C GLU A 65 13.45 5.66 5.41
N PHE A 66 14.39 4.71 5.32
CA PHE A 66 15.07 4.40 4.07
C PHE A 66 14.10 3.95 2.97
N ALA A 67 13.16 3.06 3.29
CA ALA A 67 12.16 2.56 2.34
C ALA A 67 11.26 3.70 1.83
N GLN A 68 10.85 4.62 2.71
CA GLN A 68 10.05 5.78 2.37
C GLN A 68 10.79 6.73 1.41
N GLU A 69 12.05 7.04 1.70
CA GLU A 69 12.86 7.84 0.78
C GLU A 69 13.03 7.16 -0.58
N LEU A 70 13.33 5.86 -0.59
CA LEU A 70 13.57 5.11 -1.81
C LEU A 70 12.29 5.01 -2.65
N MET A 71 11.13 4.81 -2.01
CA MET A 71 9.83 4.77 -2.68
C MET A 71 9.51 6.12 -3.32
N ASN A 72 9.70 7.23 -2.59
CA ASN A 72 9.51 8.58 -3.12
C ASN A 72 10.43 8.87 -4.32
N LYS A 73 11.72 8.50 -4.22
CA LYS A 73 12.67 8.64 -5.34
C LYS A 73 12.24 7.84 -6.57
N ARG A 74 11.74 6.61 -6.39
CA ARG A 74 11.23 5.76 -7.48
C ARG A 74 9.98 6.36 -8.12
N PHE A 75 9.03 6.80 -7.30
CA PHE A 75 7.80 7.43 -7.74
C PHE A 75 8.08 8.69 -8.57
N GLU A 76 8.91 9.60 -8.07
CA GLU A 76 9.29 10.83 -8.78
C GLU A 76 10.00 10.55 -10.11
N LYS A 77 10.84 9.52 -10.17
CA LYS A 77 11.51 9.10 -11.40
C LYS A 77 10.51 8.56 -12.45
N LEU A 78 9.48 7.85 -12.03
CA LEU A 78 8.42 7.37 -12.93
C LEU A 78 7.51 8.52 -13.37
N ARG A 79 7.06 9.33 -12.41
CA ARG A 79 6.23 10.51 -12.63
C ARG A 79 6.83 11.48 -13.65
N SER A 80 8.12 11.81 -13.50
CA SER A 80 8.82 12.76 -14.39
C SER A 80 8.95 12.28 -15.84
N ARG A 81 8.78 10.97 -16.09
CA ARG A 81 8.83 10.38 -17.43
C ARG A 81 7.45 10.19 -18.05
N ASP A 82 6.39 10.42 -17.28
CA ASP A 82 5.01 10.17 -17.66
C ASP A 82 4.30 11.48 -17.99
N ALA A 83 4.20 11.78 -19.30
CA ALA A 83 3.56 13.00 -19.79
C ALA A 83 2.06 13.09 -19.46
N GLN A 84 1.41 11.96 -19.21
CA GLN A 84 -0.01 11.88 -18.86
C GLN A 84 -0.22 11.51 -17.39
N PHE A 85 0.79 11.71 -16.55
CA PHE A 85 0.76 11.29 -15.15
C PHE A 85 -0.51 11.72 -14.41
N VAL A 86 -0.92 12.98 -14.54
CA VAL A 86 -2.07 13.53 -13.79
C VAL A 86 -3.35 12.76 -14.10
N GLU A 87 -3.60 12.50 -15.39
CA GLU A 87 -4.76 11.75 -15.86
C GLU A 87 -4.66 10.28 -15.42
N ARG A 88 -3.53 9.63 -15.69
CA ARG A 88 -3.34 8.20 -15.41
C ARG A 88 -3.37 7.89 -13.91
N PHE A 89 -2.81 8.78 -13.10
CA PHE A 89 -2.80 8.64 -11.63
C PHE A 89 -4.20 8.86 -11.04
N ALA A 90 -5.02 9.73 -11.64
CA ALA A 90 -6.40 9.94 -11.22
C ALA A 90 -7.29 8.73 -11.55
N HIS A 91 -7.05 8.09 -12.69
CA HIS A 91 -7.84 6.96 -13.22
C HIS A 91 -7.18 5.59 -12.98
N LEU A 92 -6.36 5.44 -11.94
CA LEU A 92 -5.78 4.15 -11.58
C LEU A 92 -6.90 3.13 -11.29
N GLY A 93 -6.77 1.93 -11.86
CA GLY A 93 -7.78 0.86 -11.73
C GLY A 93 -9.01 1.02 -12.64
N GLU A 94 -9.16 2.13 -13.37
CA GLU A 94 -10.23 2.31 -14.36
C GLU A 94 -9.78 1.75 -15.72
N LEU A 95 -10.20 0.53 -16.05
CA LEU A 95 -9.88 -0.09 -17.33
C LEU A 95 -10.88 0.34 -18.41
N PRO A 96 -10.45 0.92 -19.55
CA PRO A 96 -11.37 1.25 -20.63
C PRO A 96 -12.05 0.00 -21.18
N GLY A 97 -13.39 -0.03 -21.14
CA GLY A 97 -14.21 -1.14 -21.67
C GLY A 97 -14.49 -2.29 -20.70
N ARG A 98 -13.94 -2.27 -19.47
CA ARG A 98 -14.43 -3.10 -18.35
C ARG A 98 -15.10 -2.17 -17.35
N GLY A 99 -16.37 -2.43 -17.01
CA GLY A 99 -17.00 -1.74 -15.87
C GLY A 99 -16.19 -1.97 -14.60
N ALA A 100 -16.35 -1.11 -13.60
CA ALA A 100 -15.72 -1.28 -12.29
C ALA A 100 -15.97 -2.72 -11.82
N VAL A 101 -14.89 -3.49 -11.67
CA VAL A 101 -14.99 -4.83 -11.08
C VAL A 101 -15.16 -4.57 -9.58
N GLU A 102 -16.39 -4.68 -9.08
CA GLU A 102 -16.63 -4.67 -7.64
C GLU A 102 -16.01 -5.94 -7.05
N PHE A 103 -14.92 -5.75 -6.31
CA PHE A 103 -14.26 -6.81 -5.58
C PHE A 103 -14.72 -6.77 -4.13
N ASN A 104 -15.42 -7.80 -3.71
CA ASN A 104 -15.93 -7.88 -2.35
C ASN A 104 -14.88 -8.52 -1.43
N TRP A 105 -14.15 -7.70 -0.68
CA TRP A 105 -13.16 -8.16 0.28
C TRP A 105 -13.75 -9.10 1.35
N ASP A 106 -15.03 -8.96 1.69
CA ASP A 106 -15.68 -9.79 2.73
C ASP A 106 -15.78 -11.26 2.33
N GLN A 107 -15.81 -11.58 1.03
CA GLN A 107 -15.88 -12.98 0.57
C GLN A 107 -14.55 -13.72 0.69
N GLU A 108 -13.41 -13.05 0.55
CA GLU A 108 -12.10 -13.72 0.61
C GLU A 108 -11.60 -13.98 2.04
N VAL A 109 -12.05 -13.20 3.03
CA VAL A 109 -11.66 -13.39 4.44
C VAL A 109 -12.33 -14.63 5.05
N ASP A 110 -13.53 -15.00 4.56
CA ASP A 110 -14.25 -16.18 5.05
C ASP A 110 -13.67 -17.50 4.50
N GLU A 111 -13.14 -17.52 3.27
CA GLU A 111 -12.54 -18.74 2.68
C GLU A 111 -11.23 -19.16 3.37
N THR A 112 -10.45 -18.20 3.85
CA THR A 112 -9.18 -18.50 4.56
C THR A 112 -9.38 -18.96 6.00
N THR A 113 -10.55 -18.69 6.59
CA THR A 113 -10.85 -19.01 8.00
C THR A 113 -11.51 -20.40 8.17
N GLN A 114 -12.06 -20.99 7.11
CA GLN A 114 -12.80 -22.26 7.19
C GLN A 114 -11.93 -23.54 7.11
N HIS A 115 -10.63 -23.45 6.82
CA HIS A 115 -9.79 -24.64 6.60
C HIS A 115 -8.94 -25.07 7.82
N HIS A 116 -9.17 -24.55 9.03
CA HIS A 116 -8.41 -24.96 10.22
C HIS A 116 -9.17 -25.75 11.29
N ASP A 117 -10.44 -26.09 11.09
CA ASP A 117 -11.16 -26.98 12.01
C ASP A 117 -11.87 -28.11 11.24
N THR A 118 -11.17 -29.21 11.02
CA THR A 118 -11.74 -30.57 10.94
C THR A 118 -10.70 -31.64 11.20
#